data_AF-A0A2E8BT05-F1
#
_entry.id   AF-A0A2E8BT05-F1
#
_cell.length_a   1.000
_cell.length_b   1.000
_cell.length_c   1.000
_cell.angle_alpha   90.00
_cell.angle_beta   90.00
_cell.angle_gamma   90.00
#
_symmetry.space_group_name_H-M   'P 1'
#
loop_
_entity.id
_entity.type
_entity.pdbx_description
1 polymer ?
#
loop_
_entity_poly.entity_id
_entity_poly.type
_entity_poly.pdbx_seq_one_letter_code
_entity_poly.pdbx_strand_id
1 'polypeptide(L)'
;MIQFWFLWIFIAVVVVIVAFTLRRERDDMPRKDILRAVETNAGSMGLAEKLFLWAFSWLDTRFRIQDYWGMSRDSYYSMHRQMPLTHAEKYKLRIIWYWYPLYCLGGISFLAFIILVITGTILGFYYVPGGDLNSDPTPAYASMEFIMLELPFGYIIRSIHHWGTHFFVAAVFLHMCRVYFTGAYRNPRELNWLIGVALM
;
A
#
# COMPACT_ATOMS: atom_id res chain seq x y z
N MET A 1 -2.78 22.19 -12.46
CA MET A 1 -3.55 22.19 -11.18
C MET A 1 -4.80 21.34 -11.20
N ILE A 2 -5.68 21.41 -12.22
CA ILE A 2 -6.94 20.63 -12.26
C ILE A 2 -6.71 19.10 -12.26
N GLN A 3 -5.67 18.62 -12.95
CA GLN A 3 -5.39 17.17 -13.04
C GLN A 3 -4.95 16.53 -11.71
N PHE A 4 -4.38 17.31 -10.79
CA PHE A 4 -3.98 16.82 -9.47
C PHE A 4 -5.21 16.42 -8.64
N TRP A 5 -6.21 17.30 -8.57
CA TRP A 5 -7.42 17.07 -7.78
C TRP A 5 -8.29 15.94 -8.34
N PHE A 6 -8.32 15.75 -9.67
CA PHE A 6 -9.02 14.63 -10.29
C PHE A 6 -8.48 13.28 -9.85
N LEU A 7 -7.15 13.14 -9.74
CA LEU A 7 -6.52 11.90 -9.27
C LEU A 7 -6.91 11.59 -7.82
N TRP A 8 -6.88 12.59 -6.94
CA TRP A 8 -7.23 12.40 -5.52
C TRP A 8 -8.72 12.11 -5.30
N ILE A 9 -9.60 12.76 -6.07
CA ILE A 9 -11.04 12.45 -6.05
C ILE A 9 -11.29 11.03 -6.57
N PHE A 10 -10.63 10.63 -7.65
CA PHE A 10 -10.75 9.27 -8.19
C PHE A 10 -10.30 8.22 -7.18
N ILE A 11 -9.15 8.42 -6.52
CA ILE A 11 -8.65 7.54 -5.46
C ILE A 11 -9.67 7.44 -4.32
N ALA A 12 -10.21 8.57 -3.86
CA ALA A 12 -11.21 8.59 -2.78
C ALA A 12 -12.48 7.82 -3.17
N VAL A 13 -12.98 7.99 -4.40
CA VAL A 13 -14.16 7.27 -4.91
C VAL A 13 -13.92 5.77 -5.00
N VAL A 14 -12.76 5.35 -5.51
CA VAL A 14 -12.41 3.91 -5.60
C VAL A 14 -12.35 3.29 -4.20
N VAL A 15 -11.75 3.97 -3.22
CA VAL A 15 -11.69 3.50 -1.84
C VAL A 15 -13.09 3.32 -1.24
N VAL A 16 -14.00 4.28 -1.47
CA VAL A 16 -15.39 4.19 -1.00
C VAL A 16 -16.13 3.04 -1.66
N ILE A 17 -15.99 2.86 -2.97
CA ILE A 17 -16.64 1.78 -3.72
C ILE A 17 -16.14 0.42 -3.25
N VAL A 18 -14.82 0.25 -3.08
CA VAL A 18 -14.22 -1.00 -2.56
C VAL A 18 -14.68 -1.28 -1.13
N ALA A 19 -14.72 -0.27 -0.27
CA ALA A 19 -15.25 -0.41 1.09
C ALA A 19 -16.72 -0.86 1.09
N PHE A 20 -17.53 -0.36 0.15
CA PHE A 20 -18.94 -0.72 0.03
C PHE A 20 -19.14 -2.12 -0.57
N THR A 21 -18.35 -2.51 -1.57
CA THR A 21 -18.45 -3.83 -2.23
C THR A 21 -17.95 -4.97 -1.36
N LEU A 22 -17.00 -4.72 -0.46
CA LEU A 22 -16.50 -5.72 0.48
C LEU A 22 -17.40 -5.88 1.72
N ARG A 23 -18.56 -5.21 1.78
CA ARG A 23 -19.54 -5.32 2.87
C ARG A 23 -20.29 -6.66 2.80
N ARG A 24 -19.57 -7.76 3.02
CA ARG A 24 -20.17 -9.09 3.24
C ARG A 24 -20.56 -9.19 4.72
N GLU A 25 -21.86 -9.27 5.00
CA GLU A 25 -22.37 -9.44 6.37
C GLU A 25 -22.04 -10.86 6.86
N ARG A 26 -21.20 -10.95 7.90
CA ARG A 26 -21.12 -12.11 8.78
C ARG A 26 -22.01 -11.86 9.99
N ASP A 27 -23.04 -12.67 10.14
CA ASP A 27 -24.12 -12.56 11.14
C ASP A 27 -23.76 -13.19 12.50
N ASP A 28 -22.53 -13.65 12.67
CA ASP A 28 -22.11 -14.46 13.83
C ASP A 28 -21.67 -13.64 15.05
N MET A 29 -21.36 -12.35 14.90
CA MET A 29 -20.84 -11.54 16.02
C MET A 29 -21.92 -10.65 16.66
N PRO A 30 -22.24 -10.83 17.96
CA PRO A 30 -23.26 -10.06 18.69
C PRO A 30 -22.77 -8.65 19.07
N ARG A 31 -22.40 -7.85 18.07
CA ARG A 31 -21.80 -6.51 18.21
C ARG A 31 -22.66 -5.52 18.96
N LYS A 32 -23.98 -5.56 18.73
CA LYS A 32 -24.94 -4.71 19.43
C LYS A 32 -25.08 -5.10 20.90
N ASP A 33 -24.86 -6.37 21.22
CA ASP A 33 -24.97 -6.86 22.59
C ASP A 33 -23.73 -6.50 23.42
N ILE A 34 -22.56 -6.36 22.78
CA ILE A 34 -21.35 -5.81 23.42
C ILE A 34 -21.54 -4.33 23.77
N LEU A 35 -22.05 -3.52 22.85
CA LEU A 35 -22.38 -2.12 23.13
C LEU A 35 -23.37 -1.99 24.28
N ARG A 36 -24.46 -2.76 24.22
CA ARG A 36 -25.48 -2.79 25.27
C ARG A 36 -24.88 -3.22 26.60
N ALA A 37 -23.99 -4.22 26.63
CA ALA A 37 -23.33 -4.67 27.84
C ALA A 37 -22.44 -3.58 28.47
N VAL A 38 -21.75 -2.77 27.66
CA VAL A 38 -20.95 -1.62 28.13
C VAL A 38 -21.84 -0.52 28.69
N GLU A 39 -22.99 -0.27 28.06
CA GLU A 39 -23.97 0.72 28.52
C GLU A 39 -24.66 0.27 29.81
N THR A 40 -24.99 -1.03 29.96
CA THR A 40 -25.68 -1.58 31.14
C THR A 40 -24.76 -1.85 32.33
N ASN A 41 -23.50 -2.26 32.12
CA ASN A 41 -22.53 -2.48 33.21
C ASN A 41 -21.72 -1.21 33.55
N ALA A 42 -22.20 -0.04 33.13
CA ALA A 42 -21.53 1.24 33.31
C ALA A 42 -21.20 1.62 34.78
N GLY A 43 -21.79 0.94 35.76
CA GLY A 43 -21.57 1.19 37.19
C GLY A 43 -20.35 0.50 37.80
N SER A 44 -19.77 -0.53 37.17
CA SER A 44 -18.62 -1.28 37.73
C SER A 44 -17.28 -0.96 37.08
N MET A 45 -17.28 -0.12 36.04
CA MET A 45 -16.10 0.15 35.20
C MET A 45 -15.52 1.55 35.48
N GLY A 46 -14.20 1.67 35.37
CA GLY A 46 -13.54 2.98 35.44
C GLY A 46 -13.93 3.88 34.25
N LEU A 47 -13.88 5.21 34.43
CA LEU A 47 -14.25 6.17 33.37
C LEU A 47 -13.40 6.00 32.09
N ALA A 48 -12.10 5.77 32.23
CA ALA A 48 -11.20 5.53 31.10
C ALA A 48 -11.53 4.24 30.35
N GLU A 49 -11.82 3.17 31.09
CA GLU A 49 -12.21 1.87 30.53
C GLU A 49 -13.54 1.97 29.79
N LYS A 50 -14.53 2.65 30.39
CA LYS A 50 -15.84 2.91 29.79
C LYS A 50 -15.71 3.73 28.50
N LEU A 51 -14.93 4.81 28.52
CA LEU A 51 -14.72 5.63 27.33
C LEU A 51 -14.04 4.85 26.21
N PHE A 52 -13.00 4.08 26.53
CA PHE A 52 -12.29 3.24 25.56
C PHE A 52 -13.22 2.18 24.96
N LEU A 53 -13.91 1.39 25.79
CA LEU A 53 -14.80 0.33 25.30
C LEU A 53 -16.01 0.89 24.56
N TRP A 54 -16.59 2.00 25.03
CA TRP A 54 -17.68 2.66 24.32
C TRP A 54 -17.23 3.16 22.95
N ALA A 55 -16.11 3.88 22.87
CA ALA A 55 -15.60 4.40 21.60
C ALA A 55 -15.22 3.26 20.64
N PHE A 56 -14.51 2.24 21.14
CA PHE A 56 -14.12 1.08 20.35
C PHE A 56 -15.33 0.29 19.86
N SER A 57 -16.29 0.01 20.74
CA SER A 57 -17.49 -0.76 20.40
C SER A 57 -18.42 0.03 19.48
N TRP A 58 -18.56 1.35 19.68
CA TRP A 58 -19.29 2.23 18.76
C TRP A 58 -18.66 2.19 17.37
N LEU A 59 -17.34 2.33 17.29
CA LEU A 59 -16.59 2.29 16.04
C LEU A 59 -16.71 0.91 15.38
N ASP A 60 -16.66 -0.18 16.15
CA ASP A 60 -16.81 -1.54 15.64
C ASP A 60 -18.24 -1.85 15.13
N THR A 61 -19.28 -1.28 15.74
CA THR A 61 -20.65 -1.44 15.22
C THR A 61 -20.90 -0.68 13.92
N ARG A 62 -20.17 0.41 13.67
CA ARG A 62 -20.28 1.20 12.44
C ARG A 62 -19.34 0.72 11.34
N PHE A 63 -18.09 0.42 11.70
CA PHE A 63 -16.99 0.13 10.77
C PHE A 63 -16.49 -1.31 10.84
N ARG A 64 -17.07 -2.18 11.68
CA ARG A 64 -16.80 -3.62 11.67
C ARG A 64 -15.32 -4.00 11.79
N ILE A 65 -14.56 -3.26 12.58
CA ILE A 65 -13.10 -3.39 12.76
C ILE A 65 -12.67 -4.83 13.07
N GLN A 66 -13.42 -5.53 13.91
CA GLN A 66 -13.16 -6.93 14.29
C GLN A 66 -13.20 -7.88 13.09
N ASP A 67 -14.05 -7.61 12.09
CA ASP A 67 -14.08 -8.45 10.88
C ASP A 67 -12.81 -8.31 10.06
N TYR A 68 -12.37 -7.07 9.87
CA TYR A 68 -11.14 -6.78 9.15
C TYR A 68 -9.92 -7.32 9.89
N TRP A 69 -9.91 -7.23 11.23
CA TRP A 69 -8.88 -7.82 12.06
C TRP A 69 -8.84 -9.34 11.92
N GLY A 70 -9.98 -10.02 12.03
CA GLY A 70 -10.08 -11.47 11.83
C GLY A 70 -9.64 -11.89 10.42
N MET A 71 -10.10 -11.19 9.39
CA MET A 71 -9.69 -11.44 8.00
C MET A 71 -8.19 -11.22 7.79
N SER A 72 -7.62 -10.18 8.38
CA SER A 72 -6.18 -9.90 8.33
C SER A 72 -5.38 -11.00 9.01
N ARG A 73 -5.81 -11.43 10.20
CA ARG A 73 -5.21 -12.54 10.95
C ARG A 73 -5.28 -13.86 10.16
N ASP A 74 -6.43 -14.18 9.59
CA ASP A 74 -6.62 -15.39 8.80
C ASP A 74 -5.79 -15.34 7.49
N SER A 75 -5.65 -14.16 6.90
CA SER A 75 -4.75 -13.91 5.76
C SER A 75 -3.28 -14.10 6.16
N TYR A 76 -2.86 -13.61 7.33
CA TYR A 76 -1.50 -13.82 7.85
C TYR A 76 -1.18 -15.30 8.04
N TYR A 77 -2.08 -16.06 8.66
CA TYR A 77 -1.88 -17.50 8.86
C TYR A 77 -1.94 -18.31 7.56
N SER A 78 -2.79 -17.91 6.60
CA SER A 78 -2.86 -18.57 5.30
C SER A 78 -1.65 -18.26 4.41
N MET A 79 -1.11 -17.03 4.45
CA MET A 79 0.14 -16.66 3.76
C MET A 79 1.33 -17.47 4.27
N HIS A 80 1.43 -17.68 5.58
CA HIS A 80 2.48 -18.51 6.16
C HIS A 80 2.45 -19.95 5.62
N ARG A 81 1.26 -20.47 5.35
CA ARG A 81 1.04 -21.83 4.81
C ARG A 81 1.31 -21.95 3.31
N GLN A 82 1.30 -20.83 2.58
CA GLN A 82 1.56 -20.79 1.13
C GLN A 82 3.04 -20.62 0.76
N MET A 83 3.90 -20.28 1.73
CA MET A 83 5.34 -20.22 1.49
C MET A 83 5.86 -21.66 1.32
N PRO A 84 6.50 -22.00 0.18
CA PRO A 84 7.09 -23.32 0.03
C PRO A 84 8.18 -23.49 1.10
N LEU A 85 8.20 -24.66 1.74
CA LEU A 85 9.30 -25.05 2.61
C LEU A 85 10.58 -24.87 1.79
N THR A 86 11.49 -24.02 2.28
CA THR A 86 12.76 -23.82 1.60
C THR A 86 13.48 -25.16 1.45
N HIS A 87 14.36 -25.33 0.47
CA HIS A 87 15.17 -26.56 0.37
C HIS A 87 15.88 -26.86 1.71
N ALA A 88 16.27 -25.82 2.45
CA ALA A 88 16.83 -25.98 3.80
C ALA A 88 15.84 -26.63 4.78
N GLU A 89 14.56 -26.25 4.78
CA GLU A 89 13.55 -26.84 5.65
C GLU A 89 13.14 -28.25 5.19
N LYS A 90 13.07 -28.49 3.87
CA LYS A 90 12.90 -29.82 3.29
C LYS A 90 14.00 -30.81 3.71
N TYR A 91 15.24 -30.33 3.87
CA TYR A 91 16.41 -31.12 4.28
C TYR A 91 16.86 -30.89 5.74
N LYS A 92 16.03 -30.24 6.57
CA LYS A 92 16.34 -29.91 7.99
C LYS A 92 17.71 -29.24 8.22
N LEU A 93 18.19 -28.48 7.23
CA LEU A 93 19.44 -27.73 7.33
C LEU A 93 19.24 -26.52 8.24
N ARG A 94 20.19 -26.30 9.16
CA ARG A 94 20.14 -25.24 10.18
C ARG A 94 20.65 -23.88 9.67
N ILE A 95 20.33 -23.52 8.42
CA ILE A 95 20.85 -22.32 7.77
C ILE A 95 19.71 -21.44 7.23
N ILE A 96 19.66 -20.25 7.82
CA ILE A 96 18.95 -19.01 7.43
C ILE A 96 17.48 -19.23 7.06
N TRP A 97 16.71 -19.41 8.13
CA TRP A 97 15.26 -19.47 8.15
C TRP A 97 14.62 -18.14 7.67
N TYR A 98 13.55 -18.27 6.88
CA TYR A 98 12.46 -17.32 6.58
C TYR A 98 12.58 -16.16 5.57
N TRP A 99 13.75 -15.79 5.05
CA TRP A 99 13.83 -14.62 4.15
C TRP A 99 14.47 -14.99 2.81
N TYR A 100 13.72 -15.62 1.90
CA TYR A 100 14.16 -15.72 0.52
C TYR A 100 13.91 -14.35 -0.14
N PRO A 101 14.95 -13.51 -0.36
CA PRO A 101 14.76 -12.09 -0.70
C PRO A 101 13.95 -11.90 -2.00
N LEU A 102 13.99 -12.90 -2.89
CA LEU A 102 13.26 -12.90 -4.15
C LEU A 102 11.73 -13.00 -3.98
N TYR A 103 11.22 -13.46 -2.83
CA TYR A 103 9.78 -13.41 -2.56
C TYR A 103 9.30 -12.01 -2.17
N CYS A 104 10.20 -11.19 -1.60
CA CYS A 104 9.91 -9.80 -1.21
C CYS A 104 9.94 -8.82 -2.38
N LEU A 105 10.41 -9.21 -3.57
CA LEU A 105 10.55 -8.31 -4.72
C LEU A 105 9.26 -7.57 -5.10
N GLY A 106 8.09 -8.21 -4.98
CA GLY A 106 6.80 -7.56 -5.23
C GLY A 106 6.43 -6.53 -4.15
N GLY A 107 6.79 -6.77 -2.89
CA GLY A 107 6.61 -5.78 -1.83
C GLY A 107 7.60 -4.62 -1.94
N ILE A 108 8.83 -4.91 -2.38
CA ILE A 108 9.87 -3.90 -2.62
C ILE A 108 9.47 -2.97 -3.77
N SER A 109 8.93 -3.51 -4.88
CA SER A 109 8.43 -2.67 -5.98
C SER A 109 7.25 -1.80 -5.54
N PHE A 110 6.33 -2.33 -4.72
CA PHE A 110 5.23 -1.54 -4.17
C PHE A 110 5.70 -0.42 -3.24
N LEU A 111 6.69 -0.69 -2.37
CA LEU A 111 7.29 0.33 -1.52
C LEU A 111 7.99 1.41 -2.36
N ALA A 112 8.75 1.03 -3.39
CA ALA A 112 9.39 1.96 -4.30
C ALA A 112 8.35 2.83 -5.03
N PHE A 113 7.22 2.26 -5.45
CA PHE A 113 6.11 3.02 -6.02
C PHE A 113 5.55 4.06 -5.06
N ILE A 114 5.35 3.74 -3.77
CA ILE A 114 4.91 4.71 -2.75
C ILE A 114 5.89 5.88 -2.65
N ILE A 115 7.20 5.58 -2.60
CA ILE A 115 8.24 6.61 -2.55
C ILE A 115 8.17 7.51 -3.78
N LEU A 116 7.99 6.92 -4.97
CA LEU A 116 7.85 7.67 -6.22
C LEU A 116 6.60 8.56 -6.24
N VAL A 117 5.45 8.06 -5.79
CA VAL A 117 4.21 8.85 -5.72
C VAL A 117 4.39 10.05 -4.78
N ILE A 118 4.97 9.85 -3.60
CA ILE A 118 5.19 10.93 -2.63
C ILE A 118 6.17 11.96 -3.19
N THR A 119 7.36 11.51 -3.63
CA THR A 119 8.40 12.42 -4.14
C THR A 119 7.97 13.12 -5.43
N GLY A 120 7.28 12.41 -6.32
CA GLY A 120 6.76 12.96 -7.58
C GLY A 120 5.64 13.97 -7.33
N THR A 121 4.78 13.74 -6.34
CA THR A 121 3.76 14.71 -5.93
C THR A 121 4.40 16.00 -5.42
N ILE A 122 5.44 15.89 -4.58
CA ILE A 122 6.15 17.07 -4.06
C ILE A 122 6.81 17.85 -5.21
N LEU A 123 7.52 17.18 -6.11
CA LEU A 123 8.14 17.81 -7.28
C LEU A 123 7.10 18.45 -8.20
N GLY A 124 5.94 17.81 -8.36
CA GLY A 124 4.84 18.31 -9.20
C GLY A 124 4.22 19.63 -8.72
N PHE A 125 4.40 20.02 -7.45
CA PHE A 125 3.98 21.35 -6.98
C PHE A 125 4.91 22.48 -7.45
N TYR A 126 6.19 22.18 -7.68
CA TYR A 126 7.20 23.16 -8.06
C TYR A 126 7.55 23.13 -9.55
N TYR A 127 7.30 22.00 -10.21
CA TYR A 127 7.58 21.84 -11.63
C TYR A 127 6.53 22.53 -12.51
N VAL A 128 7.00 23.36 -13.43
CA VAL A 128 6.15 24.06 -14.41
C VAL A 128 6.37 23.42 -15.78
N PRO A 129 5.40 22.63 -16.31
CA PRO A 129 5.54 22.06 -17.64
C PRO A 129 5.43 23.17 -18.70
N GLY A 130 6.40 23.25 -19.62
CA GLY A 130 6.35 24.21 -20.73
C GLY A 130 7.65 24.29 -21.51
N GLY A 131 7.55 24.35 -22.83
CA GLY A 131 8.67 24.54 -23.75
C GLY A 131 8.33 25.61 -24.77
N ASP A 132 8.18 26.85 -24.31
CA ASP A 132 8.01 27.99 -25.22
C ASP A 132 9.32 28.21 -25.98
N LEU A 133 9.25 28.13 -27.32
CA LEU A 133 10.40 28.27 -28.22
C LEU A 133 11.08 29.64 -28.12
N ASN A 134 10.37 30.66 -27.65
CA ASN A 134 10.88 32.03 -27.54
C ASN A 134 11.39 32.36 -26.13
N SER A 135 11.27 31.44 -25.18
CA SER A 135 11.68 31.60 -23.79
C SER A 135 12.99 30.85 -23.53
N ASP A 136 14.08 31.57 -23.26
CA ASP A 136 15.37 31.01 -22.87
C ASP A 136 15.83 31.59 -21.52
N PRO A 137 15.85 30.81 -20.42
CA PRO A 137 15.52 29.39 -20.35
C PRO A 137 14.01 29.11 -20.42
N THR A 138 13.66 27.92 -20.93
CA THR A 138 12.25 27.45 -20.94
C THR A 138 11.67 27.36 -19.52
N PRO A 139 10.35 27.53 -19.33
CA PRO A 139 9.71 27.39 -18.01
C PRO A 139 9.99 26.04 -17.32
N ALA A 140 10.06 24.95 -18.09
CA ALA A 140 10.42 23.63 -17.56
C ALA A 140 11.86 23.58 -17.05
N TYR A 141 12.80 24.21 -17.76
CA TYR A 141 14.18 24.27 -17.31
C TYR A 141 14.34 25.19 -16.09
N ALA A 142 13.75 26.38 -16.12
CA ALA A 142 13.81 27.34 -15.02
C ALA A 142 13.22 26.77 -13.71
N SER A 143 12.07 26.08 -13.78
CA SER A 143 11.49 25.42 -12.61
C SER A 143 12.33 24.24 -12.10
N MET A 144 13.02 23.52 -12.99
CA MET A 144 13.96 22.47 -12.60
C MET A 144 15.22 23.04 -11.91
N GLU A 145 15.74 24.15 -12.41
CA GLU A 145 16.87 24.85 -11.80
C GLU A 145 16.52 25.35 -10.39
N PHE A 146 15.33 25.96 -10.23
CA PHE A 146 14.80 26.34 -8.92
C PHE A 146 14.74 25.16 -7.94
N ILE A 147 14.20 24.00 -8.36
CA ILE A 147 14.15 22.77 -7.54
C ILE A 147 15.55 22.32 -7.12
N MET A 148 16.54 22.47 -7.99
CA MET A 148 17.89 21.99 -7.75
C MET A 148 18.73 22.92 -6.87
N LEU A 149 18.56 24.23 -7.02
CA LEU A 149 19.47 25.23 -6.44
C LEU A 149 18.85 26.02 -5.29
N GLU A 150 17.55 26.33 -5.37
CA GLU A 150 16.91 27.28 -4.45
C GLU A 150 16.00 26.59 -3.44
N LEU A 151 15.32 25.51 -3.83
CA LEU A 151 14.40 24.80 -2.97
C LEU A 151 15.14 24.01 -1.87
N PRO A 152 14.89 24.27 -0.57
CA PRO A 152 15.50 23.50 0.51
C PRO A 152 15.17 22.00 0.37
N PHE A 153 16.20 21.15 0.36
CA PHE A 153 16.10 19.71 0.12
C PHE A 153 15.57 19.29 -1.28
N GLY A 154 15.32 20.23 -2.19
CA GLY A 154 14.77 19.94 -3.52
C GLY A 154 15.66 19.01 -4.35
N TYR A 155 16.97 19.24 -4.34
CA TYR A 155 17.96 18.36 -4.96
C TYR A 155 17.87 16.91 -4.45
N ILE A 156 17.71 16.72 -3.13
CA ILE A 156 17.63 15.39 -2.51
C ILE A 156 16.36 14.68 -2.96
N ILE A 157 15.21 15.37 -2.89
CA ILE A 157 13.92 14.81 -3.30
C ILE A 157 13.95 14.42 -4.78
N ARG A 158 14.51 15.28 -5.64
CA ARG A 158 14.67 14.98 -7.07
C ARG A 158 15.59 13.78 -7.31
N SER A 159 16.68 13.69 -6.57
CA SER A 159 17.63 12.58 -6.68
C SER A 159 16.99 11.26 -6.22
N ILE A 160 16.26 11.26 -5.11
CA ILE A 160 15.51 10.09 -4.65
C ILE A 160 14.46 9.68 -5.68
N HIS A 161 13.73 10.62 -6.28
CA HIS A 161 12.74 10.31 -7.32
C HIS A 161 13.40 9.68 -8.56
N HIS A 162 14.51 10.24 -9.03
CA HIS A 162 15.25 9.73 -10.18
C HIS A 162 15.83 8.33 -9.92
N TRP A 163 16.61 8.16 -8.84
CA TRP A 163 17.19 6.85 -8.48
C TRP A 163 16.12 5.82 -8.11
N GLY A 164 15.06 6.26 -7.43
CA GLY A 164 13.90 5.45 -7.10
C GLY A 164 13.21 4.90 -8.34
N THR A 165 13.19 5.66 -9.45
CA THR A 165 12.58 5.21 -10.72
C THR A 165 13.35 4.04 -11.31
N HIS A 166 14.68 4.14 -11.37
CA HIS A 166 15.53 3.03 -11.82
C HIS A 166 15.39 1.80 -10.93
N PHE A 167 15.38 1.99 -9.61
CA PHE A 167 15.20 0.91 -8.65
C PHE A 167 13.83 0.25 -8.78
N PHE A 168 12.76 1.03 -8.96
CA PHE A 168 11.40 0.53 -9.16
C PHE A 168 11.32 -0.35 -10.41
N VAL A 169 11.81 0.12 -11.56
CA VAL A 169 11.79 -0.64 -12.82
C VAL A 169 12.60 -1.94 -12.68
N ALA A 170 13.78 -1.89 -12.06
CA ALA A 170 14.58 -3.08 -11.81
C ALA A 170 13.87 -4.08 -10.88
N ALA A 171 13.22 -3.60 -9.81
CA ALA A 171 12.49 -4.44 -8.86
C ALA A 171 11.27 -5.12 -9.52
N VAL A 172 10.49 -4.38 -10.33
CA VAL A 172 9.36 -4.95 -11.09
C VAL A 172 9.87 -5.98 -12.09
N PHE A 173 10.92 -5.68 -12.85
CA PHE A 173 11.51 -6.64 -13.80
C PHE A 173 11.95 -7.93 -13.11
N LEU A 174 12.69 -7.83 -12.01
CA LEU A 174 13.12 -9.00 -11.24
C LEU A 174 11.94 -9.76 -10.63
N HIS A 175 10.89 -9.05 -10.20
CA HIS A 175 9.64 -9.67 -9.73
C HIS A 175 8.96 -10.49 -10.84
N MET A 176 8.87 -9.94 -12.05
CA MET A 176 8.29 -10.62 -13.22
C MET A 176 9.10 -11.86 -13.59
N CYS A 177 10.42 -11.76 -13.64
CA CYS A 177 11.32 -12.90 -13.82
C CYS A 177 11.05 -13.99 -12.78
N ARG A 178 10.94 -13.63 -11.49
CA ARG A 178 10.65 -14.59 -10.43
C ARG A 178 9.30 -15.28 -10.66
N VAL A 179 8.24 -14.53 -10.93
CA VAL A 179 6.89 -15.09 -11.14
C VAL A 179 6.87 -16.04 -12.34
N TYR A 180 7.57 -15.69 -13.43
CA TYR A 180 7.71 -16.54 -14.61
C TYR A 180 8.50 -17.83 -14.32
N PHE A 181 9.71 -17.73 -13.78
CA PHE A 181 10.58 -18.89 -13.54
C PHE A 181 10.05 -19.83 -12.46
N THR A 182 9.34 -19.31 -11.45
CA THR A 182 8.67 -20.14 -10.44
C THR A 182 7.32 -20.71 -10.89
N GLY A 183 6.84 -20.35 -12.08
CA GLY A 183 5.55 -20.81 -12.61
C GLY A 183 4.34 -20.30 -11.82
N ALA A 184 4.49 -19.22 -11.04
CA ALA A 184 3.47 -18.74 -10.13
C ALA A 184 2.26 -18.09 -10.84
N TYR A 185 2.39 -17.76 -12.13
CA TYR A 185 1.35 -17.19 -12.99
C TYR A 185 0.27 -18.18 -13.44
N ARG A 186 0.50 -19.49 -13.29
CA ARG A 186 -0.45 -20.53 -13.72
C ARG A 186 -1.76 -20.46 -12.92
N ASN A 187 -2.81 -21.12 -13.42
CA ASN A 187 -4.11 -21.29 -12.75
C ASN A 187 -3.96 -21.47 -11.22
N PRO A 188 -4.62 -20.67 -10.36
CA PRO A 188 -5.71 -19.70 -10.61
C PRO A 188 -5.29 -18.24 -10.77
N ARG A 189 -4.02 -17.93 -11.04
CA ARG A 189 -3.48 -16.55 -11.01
C ARG A 189 -3.17 -15.93 -12.37
N GLU A 190 -3.79 -16.46 -13.44
CA GLU A 190 -3.54 -16.03 -14.81
C GLU A 190 -3.95 -14.57 -15.05
N LEU A 191 -5.12 -14.16 -14.53
CA LEU A 191 -5.56 -12.77 -14.63
C LEU A 191 -4.62 -11.80 -13.89
N ASN A 192 -4.15 -12.20 -12.71
CA ASN A 192 -3.19 -11.40 -11.94
C ASN A 192 -1.87 -11.22 -12.69
N TRP A 193 -1.43 -12.23 -13.43
CA TRP A 193 -0.27 -12.14 -14.30
C TRP A 193 -0.49 -11.16 -15.45
N LEU A 194 -1.62 -11.23 -16.14
CA LEU A 194 -1.94 -10.29 -17.23
C LEU A 194 -1.96 -8.84 -16.74
N ILE A 195 -2.55 -8.58 -15.58
CA ILE A 195 -2.53 -7.26 -14.95
C ILE A 195 -1.09 -6.85 -14.63
N GLY A 196 -0.28 -7.76 -14.06
CA GLY A 196 1.13 -7.49 -13.78
C GLY A 196 1.95 -7.15 -15.03
N VAL A 197 1.71 -7.83 -16.16
CA VAL A 197 2.34 -7.52 -17.45
C VAL A 197 1.91 -6.15 -17.97
N ALA A 198 0.64 -5.79 -17.83
CA ALA A 198 0.13 -4.48 -18.28
C ALA A 198 0.65 -3.31 -17.43
N LEU A 199 1.08 -3.57 -16.19
CA LEU A 199 1.65 -2.56 -15.28
C LEU A 199 3.14 -2.31 -15.48
N MET A 200 3.84 -3.16 -16.24
CA MET A 200 5.27 -3.05 -16.52
C MET A 200 5.51 -2.13 -17.71
#